data_AF-R9J6C1-F1
#
_entry.id   AF-R9J6C1-F1
#
_cell.length_a   1.000
_cell.length_b   1.000
_cell.length_c   1.000
_cell.angle_alpha   90.00
_cell.angle_beta   90.00
_cell.angle_gamma   90.00
#
_symmetry.space_group_name_H-M   'P 1'
#
loop_
_entity.id
_entity.type
_entity.pdbx_description
1 polymer ?
#
loop_
_entity_poly.entity_id
_entity_poly.type
_entity_poly.pdbx_seq_one_letter_code
_entity_poly.pdbx_strand_id
1 'polypeptide(L)'
;MNEPFRGTEKEEFLEETAIRQMIDGITDCLSSMTKEERLAWFCRSQYPHPINFQKEIDGTVYTVNTHFNAASKESIKEKAERILQKP
;
A
#
# COMPACT_ATOMS: atom_id res chain seq x y z
N MET A 1 -30.36 25.24 -17.75
CA MET A 1 -29.91 23.84 -17.79
C MET A 1 -28.45 23.90 -17.42
N ASN A 2 -28.13 23.57 -16.17
CA ASN A 2 -26.83 23.83 -15.55
C ASN A 2 -26.39 22.48 -15.00
N GLU A 3 -25.40 21.88 -15.64
CA GLU A 3 -24.86 20.56 -15.31
C GLU A 3 -24.09 20.63 -13.97
N PRO A 4 -24.47 19.87 -12.94
CA PRO A 4 -23.90 20.05 -11.60
C PRO A 4 -22.67 19.16 -11.30
N PHE A 5 -22.07 18.46 -12.27
CA PHE A 5 -21.13 17.36 -11.97
C PHE A 5 -19.65 17.56 -12.35
N ARG A 6 -19.24 18.73 -12.87
CA ARG A 6 -17.88 18.92 -13.45
C ARG A 6 -16.73 19.11 -12.43
N GLY A 7 -17.03 19.37 -11.15
CA GLY A 7 -16.02 19.69 -10.14
C GLY A 7 -15.32 18.45 -9.57
N THR A 8 -16.10 17.46 -9.14
CA THR A 8 -15.62 16.26 -8.43
C THR A 8 -14.72 15.38 -9.29
N GLU A 9 -15.06 15.19 -10.56
CA GLU A 9 -14.30 14.34 -11.50
C GLU A 9 -12.92 14.92 -11.84
N LYS A 10 -12.78 16.26 -11.81
CA LYS A 10 -11.50 16.93 -12.06
C LYS A 10 -10.57 16.88 -10.85
N GLU A 11 -11.13 17.00 -9.64
CA GLU A 11 -10.39 16.89 -8.39
C GLU A 11 -9.86 15.46 -8.21
N GLU A 12 -10.69 14.44 -8.43
CA GLU A 12 -10.29 13.02 -8.38
C GLU A 12 -9.20 12.68 -9.40
N PHE A 13 -9.29 13.24 -10.62
CA PHE A 13 -8.26 13.08 -11.64
C PHE A 13 -6.94 13.77 -11.25
N LEU A 14 -7.00 14.94 -10.60
CA LEU A 14 -5.82 15.64 -10.09
C LEU A 14 -5.15 14.87 -8.94
N GLU A 15 -5.93 14.31 -8.03
CA GLU A 15 -5.40 13.44 -6.95
C GLU A 15 -4.75 12.18 -7.53
N GLU A 16 -5.39 11.53 -8.49
CA GLU A 16 -4.82 10.34 -9.15
C GLU A 16 -3.49 10.65 -9.84
N THR A 17 -3.40 11.76 -10.58
CA THR A 17 -2.16 12.18 -11.24
C THR A 17 -1.06 12.54 -10.24
N ALA A 18 -1.39 13.21 -9.14
CA ALA A 18 -0.44 13.54 -8.08
C ALA A 18 0.11 12.29 -7.39
N ILE A 19 -0.75 11.29 -7.13
CA ILE A 19 -0.34 10.01 -6.54
C ILE A 19 0.64 9.30 -7.47
N ARG A 20 0.34 9.24 -8.78
CA ARG A 20 1.23 8.60 -9.77
C ARG A 20 2.59 9.30 -9.84
N GLN A 21 2.63 10.63 -9.88
CA GLN A 21 3.89 11.38 -9.86
C GLN A 21 4.70 11.16 -8.59
N MET A 22 4.03 11.04 -7.44
CA MET A 22 4.70 10.72 -6.18
C MET A 22 5.31 9.31 -6.21
N ILE A 23 4.60 8.33 -6.78
CA ILE A 23 5.10 6.97 -6.97
C ILE A 23 6.33 6.96 -7.87
N ASP A 24 6.31 7.71 -8.98
CA ASP A 24 7.44 7.81 -9.89
C ASP A 24 8.65 8.43 -9.18
N GLY A 25 8.47 9.52 -8.45
CA GLY A 25 9.55 10.15 -7.69
C GLY A 25 10.16 9.26 -6.60
N ILE A 26 9.35 8.43 -5.93
CA ILE A 26 9.85 7.43 -4.98
C ILE A 26 10.64 6.35 -5.71
N THR A 27 10.13 5.87 -6.85
CA THR A 27 10.79 4.85 -7.68
C THR A 27 12.17 5.32 -8.14
N ASP A 28 12.25 6.54 -8.66
CA ASP A 28 13.49 7.17 -9.10
C ASP A 28 14.49 7.29 -7.94
N CYS A 29 14.03 7.78 -6.79
CA CYS A 29 14.85 7.90 -5.58
C CYS A 29 15.44 6.54 -5.16
N LEU A 30 14.60 5.50 -5.08
CA LEU A 30 15.02 4.14 -4.73
C LEU A 30 15.97 3.52 -5.78
N SER A 31 15.81 3.85 -7.06
CA SER A 31 16.67 3.33 -8.14
C SER A 31 18.11 3.82 -8.04
N SER A 32 18.31 5.03 -7.50
CA SER A 32 19.62 5.66 -7.32
C SER A 32 20.42 5.13 -6.12
N MET A 33 19.76 4.39 -5.21
CA MET A 33 20.34 3.89 -3.97
C MET A 33 21.07 2.55 -4.15
N THR A 34 22.11 2.34 -3.35
CA THR A 34 22.75 1.02 -3.18
C THR A 34 21.78 0.00 -2.56
N LYS A 35 22.18 -1.27 -2.52
CA LYS A 35 21.35 -2.33 -1.91
C LYS A 35 21.17 -2.08 -0.41
N GLU A 36 22.23 -1.67 0.26
CA GLU A 36 22.29 -1.42 1.70
C GLU A 36 21.42 -0.20 2.07
N GLU A 37 21.51 0.88 1.29
CA GLU A 37 20.69 2.08 1.48
C GLU A 37 19.20 1.80 1.27
N ARG A 38 18.83 1.01 0.25
CA ARG A 38 17.44 0.59 0.07
C ARG A 38 16.92 -0.22 1.25
N LEU A 39 17.72 -1.17 1.76
CA LEU A 39 17.34 -1.95 2.95
C LEU A 39 17.12 -1.04 4.17
N ALA A 40 18.02 -0.09 4.39
CA ALA A 40 17.88 0.89 5.48
C ALA A 40 16.62 1.77 5.32
N TRP A 41 16.34 2.23 4.09
CA TRP A 41 15.12 2.97 3.77
C TRP A 41 13.87 2.15 4.09
N PHE A 42 13.78 0.89 3.64
CA PHE A 42 12.65 0.02 3.95
C PHE A 42 12.48 -0.24 5.44
N CYS A 43 13.56 -0.43 6.19
CA CYS A 43 13.49 -0.61 7.63
C CYS A 43 12.98 0.65 8.36
N ARG A 44 13.38 1.85 7.91
CA ARG A 44 12.91 3.12 8.49
C ARG A 44 11.47 3.46 8.08
N SER A 45 11.10 3.11 6.87
CA SER A 45 9.77 3.37 6.28
C SER A 45 8.76 2.27 6.60
N GLN A 46 9.12 1.27 7.40
CA GLN A 46 8.21 0.20 7.77
C GLN A 46 7.02 0.75 8.55
N TYR A 47 5.84 0.20 8.24
CA TYR A 47 4.62 0.55 8.94
C TYR A 47 4.79 0.28 10.44
N PRO A 48 4.65 1.29 11.32
CA PRO A 48 5.05 1.19 12.72
C PRO A 48 4.07 0.38 13.57
N HIS A 49 2.90 0.04 13.01
CA HIS A 49 1.88 -0.70 13.73
C HIS A 49 1.95 -2.19 13.43
N PRO A 50 1.55 -3.03 14.40
CA PRO A 50 1.39 -4.45 14.18
C PRO A 50 0.55 -4.71 12.93
N ILE A 51 1.07 -5.55 12.05
CA ILE A 51 0.35 -5.97 10.85
C ILE A 51 -0.93 -6.75 11.25
N ASN A 52 -0.90 -7.39 12.43
CA ASN A 52 -2.08 -7.91 13.11
C ASN A 52 -2.66 -6.85 14.03
N PHE A 53 -3.85 -6.33 13.75
CA PHE A 53 -4.50 -5.37 14.63
C PHE A 53 -6.00 -5.63 14.72
N GLN A 54 -6.55 -5.23 15.87
CA GLN A 54 -7.99 -5.22 16.13
C GLN A 54 -8.41 -3.76 16.29
N LYS A 55 -9.47 -3.35 15.60
CA LYS A 55 -10.00 -1.99 15.66
C LYS A 55 -11.52 -2.04 15.72
N GLU A 56 -12.10 -1.27 16.64
CA GLU A 56 -13.55 -1.08 16.70
C GLU A 56 -13.93 0.19 15.94
N ILE A 57 -14.91 0.07 15.05
CA ILE A 57 -15.51 1.18 14.29
C ILE A 57 -17.01 0.96 14.33
N ASP A 58 -17.77 1.95 14.83
CA ASP A 58 -19.24 1.92 14.91
C ASP A 58 -19.80 0.66 15.60
N GLY A 59 -19.18 0.23 16.70
CA GLY A 59 -19.58 -0.96 17.46
C GLY A 59 -19.27 -2.28 16.77
N THR A 60 -18.62 -2.25 15.59
CA THR A 60 -18.14 -3.44 14.88
C THR A 60 -16.65 -3.62 15.11
N VAL A 61 -16.27 -4.82 15.52
CA VAL A 61 -14.88 -5.21 15.75
C VAL A 61 -14.28 -5.78 14.47
N TYR A 62 -13.31 -5.08 13.90
CA TYR A 62 -12.53 -5.53 12.76
C TYR A 62 -11.20 -6.09 13.24
N THR A 63 -10.94 -7.36 12.93
CA THR A 63 -9.67 -8.01 13.23
C THR A 63 -8.94 -8.30 11.93
N VAL A 64 -7.79 -7.68 11.73
CA VAL A 64 -6.86 -7.98 10.64
C VAL A 64 -5.83 -8.96 11.17
N ASN A 65 -5.86 -10.19 10.66
CA ASN A 65 -4.85 -11.22 10.92
C ASN A 65 -4.01 -11.45 9.66
N THR A 66 -2.80 -10.91 9.69
CA THR A 66 -1.73 -11.24 8.77
C THR A 66 -0.96 -12.48 9.22
N HIS A 67 -1.18 -13.56 8.49
CA HIS A 67 -0.50 -14.84 8.68
C HIS A 67 0.91 -14.85 8.04
N PHE A 68 1.69 -13.80 8.22
CA PHE A 68 3.10 -13.78 7.81
C PHE A 68 3.93 -14.33 8.97
N ASN A 69 4.07 -15.65 8.97
CA ASN A 69 4.85 -16.40 9.95
C ASN A 69 6.09 -16.97 9.25
N ALA A 70 7.26 -16.91 9.87
CA ALA A 70 8.46 -17.59 9.37
C ALA A 70 8.26 -19.12 9.26
N ALA A 71 7.36 -19.69 10.06
CA ALA A 71 6.93 -21.10 9.98
C ALA A 71 5.70 -21.32 9.08
N SER A 72 5.27 -20.30 8.33
CA SER A 72 4.22 -20.45 7.31
C SER A 72 4.69 -21.38 6.19
N LYS A 73 3.76 -22.18 5.65
CA LYS A 73 4.02 -23.03 4.47
C LYS A 73 4.21 -22.24 3.17
N GLU A 74 3.86 -20.95 3.20
CA GLU A 74 3.86 -20.06 2.04
C GLU A 74 4.54 -18.74 2.44
N SER A 75 5.50 -18.30 1.64
CA SER A 75 6.18 -17.01 1.77
C SER A 75 5.28 -15.86 1.33
N ILE A 76 5.66 -14.62 1.70
CA ILE A 76 4.96 -13.40 1.27
C ILE A 76 4.85 -13.34 -0.27
N LYS A 77 5.93 -13.73 -0.97
CA LYS A 77 5.99 -13.74 -2.43
C LYS A 77 4.97 -14.72 -3.01
N GLU A 78 5.00 -15.98 -2.57
CA GLU A 78 4.08 -17.01 -3.07
C GLU A 78 2.61 -16.64 -2.80
N LYS A 79 2.34 -16.06 -1.62
CA LYS A 79 1.01 -15.59 -1.26
C LYS A 79 0.54 -14.43 -2.14
N ALA A 80 1.43 -13.47 -2.44
CA ALA A 80 1.13 -12.35 -3.34
C ALA A 80 0.87 -12.82 -4.76
N GLU A 81 1.72 -13.72 -5.29
CA GLU A 81 1.54 -14.33 -6.61
C GLU A 81 0.19 -15.05 -6.71
N ARG A 82 -0.20 -15.85 -5.71
CA ARG A 82 -1.51 -16.53 -5.71
C ARG A 82 -2.70 -15.58 -5.72
N ILE A 83 -2.63 -14.47 -4.98
CA ILE A 83 -3.71 -13.47 -4.93
C ILE A 83 -3.83 -12.75 -6.27
N LEU A 84 -2.69 -12.31 -6.82
CA LEU A 84 -2.64 -11.57 -8.08
C LEU A 84 -2.93 -12.44 -9.31
N GLN A 85 -2.72 -13.76 -9.23
CA GLN A 85 -3.02 -14.70 -10.30
C GLN A 85 -4.42 -15.32 -10.23
N LYS A 86 -5.27 -14.94 -9.28
CA LYS A 86 -6.68 -15.32 -9.35
C LYS A 86 -7.43 -14.39 -10.34
N PRO A 87 -8.18 -14.95 -11.30
CA PRO A 87 -9.02 -14.18 -12.21
C PRO A 87 -10.16 -13.46 -11.49
#